data_AF-A0A8B8RV19-F1
#
_entry.id   AF-A0A8B8RV19-F1
#
_cell.length_a   1.000
_cell.length_b   1.000
_cell.length_c   1.000
_cell.angle_alpha   90.00
_cell.angle_beta   90.00
_cell.angle_gamma   90.00
#
_symmetry.space_group_name_H-M   'P 1'
#
loop_
_entity.id
_entity.type
_entity.pdbx_description
1 polymer ?
#
loop_
_entity_poly.entity_id
_entity_poly.type
_entity_poly.pdbx_seq_one_letter_code
_entity_poly.pdbx_strand_id
1 'polypeptide(L)'
;MLARRKPVLPALTINPAIAEGPSPTSEGASEANLVDLQKKLEELELDEQQKKRLEAFLTQKAKVGELKDDDFERISELGAGNGGVVTKVQHRPSGLIMARKLIHLEIKPAIRNQIIRELQVLHECNSPYIVGFYGAFYSDGEISICMEHMDGGSLDQVLKEAKRIPEEILGKVSIAVLRGLAYLREKHQIMHRDVKPSNILVNSRGEIKLCDFGVSGQLIDSMANSFVGTRSYMSPERLQGTHYSVQSDIWSMGLSLVELSIGRYPIPPPDAKELEAIFGRPMVDGAEGEPHGISPRPRPPGRPISGHGVDSRPAMAIFELLDYIVNEPPPKLPSVVFTQDFQEFVNKCSCRQAPWFPNPASPGPCSPQARLPSRLLGCPSPSTLWRPRSTSQVGWGLEGGPPRCPTCQDASTAGPGHSRWTA
;
A
#
# COMPACT_ATOMS: atom_id res chain seq x y z
N MET A 1 -60.98 -17.76 10.47
CA MET A 1 -59.95 -16.75 10.11
C MET A 1 -59.29 -16.26 11.40
N LEU A 2 -58.10 -16.79 11.73
CA LEU A 2 -57.30 -16.33 12.88
C LEU A 2 -56.24 -15.34 12.39
N ALA A 3 -56.34 -14.07 12.79
CA ALA A 3 -55.35 -13.04 12.52
C ALA A 3 -54.25 -13.08 13.59
N ARG A 4 -53.00 -13.31 13.17
CA ARG A 4 -51.80 -13.28 14.01
C ARG A 4 -51.45 -11.83 14.39
N ARG A 5 -51.34 -11.57 15.70
CA ARG A 5 -50.83 -10.31 16.28
C ARG A 5 -49.33 -10.17 16.02
N LYS A 6 -48.87 -9.02 15.53
CA LYS A 6 -47.45 -8.63 15.48
C LYS A 6 -47.01 -8.10 16.86
N PRO A 7 -45.83 -8.44 17.38
CA PRO A 7 -45.32 -7.87 18.62
C PRO A 7 -44.81 -6.44 18.41
N VAL A 8 -45.21 -5.54 19.31
CA VAL A 8 -44.74 -4.15 19.43
C VAL A 8 -43.48 -4.17 20.30
N LEU A 9 -42.35 -3.66 19.78
CA LEU A 9 -41.15 -3.39 20.57
C LEU A 9 -41.30 -2.04 21.29
N PRO A 10 -40.86 -1.91 22.55
CA PRO A 10 -41.04 -0.68 23.32
C PRO A 10 -40.11 0.44 22.84
N ALA A 11 -40.68 1.65 22.72
CA ALA A 11 -39.96 2.87 22.43
C ALA A 11 -38.98 3.20 23.55
N LEU A 12 -37.70 3.36 23.23
CA LEU A 12 -36.68 3.91 24.12
C LEU A 12 -36.79 5.43 24.10
N THR A 13 -37.40 5.99 25.14
CA THR A 13 -37.45 7.43 25.42
C THR A 13 -36.10 7.88 25.95
N ILE A 14 -35.41 8.80 25.26
CA ILE A 14 -34.21 9.48 25.77
C ILE A 14 -34.63 10.90 26.18
N ASN A 15 -34.54 11.21 27.47
CA ASN A 15 -34.77 12.55 28.01
C ASN A 15 -33.60 13.50 27.68
N PRO A 16 -33.86 14.78 27.40
CA PRO A 16 -32.81 15.78 27.19
C PRO A 16 -32.35 16.35 28.54
N ALA A 17 -31.12 16.05 28.96
CA ALA A 17 -30.47 16.77 30.04
C ALA A 17 -29.47 17.77 29.44
N ILE A 18 -29.87 19.04 29.43
CA ILE A 18 -29.02 20.19 29.19
C ILE A 18 -28.15 20.37 30.44
N ALA A 19 -26.84 20.22 30.28
CA ALA A 19 -25.86 20.72 31.24
C ALA A 19 -24.92 21.66 30.49
N GLU A 20 -25.14 22.96 30.65
CA GLU A 20 -24.19 23.99 30.26
C GLU A 20 -22.95 23.87 31.17
N GLY A 21 -21.81 23.52 30.59
CA GLY A 21 -20.49 23.62 31.20
C GLY A 21 -19.63 24.62 30.42
N PRO A 22 -18.68 25.32 31.06
CA PRO A 22 -17.93 26.39 30.42
C PRO A 22 -17.04 25.84 29.29
N SER A 23 -16.99 26.58 28.19
CA SER A 23 -16.17 26.28 27.02
C SER A 23 -14.69 26.21 27.39
N PRO A 24 -13.98 25.10 27.09
CA PRO A 24 -12.54 25.04 27.30
C PRO A 24 -11.85 25.94 26.27
N THR A 25 -10.99 26.82 26.76
CA THR A 25 -10.08 27.62 25.94
C THR A 25 -9.14 26.69 25.15
N SER A 26 -8.92 27.04 23.87
CA SER A 26 -8.27 26.20 22.85
C SER A 26 -6.81 25.83 23.11
N GLU A 27 -6.17 26.43 24.11
CA GLU A 27 -4.76 26.18 24.44
C GLU A 27 -4.57 24.96 25.36
N GLY A 28 -5.53 24.63 26.23
CA GLY A 28 -5.42 23.49 27.15
C GLY A 28 -5.68 22.12 26.51
N ALA A 29 -6.41 22.10 25.39
CA ALA A 29 -6.76 20.86 24.67
C ALA A 29 -5.64 20.36 23.74
N SER A 30 -4.71 21.22 23.33
CA SER A 30 -3.60 20.86 22.43
C SER A 30 -2.41 20.27 23.19
N GLU A 31 -2.11 20.77 24.40
CA GLU A 31 -1.03 20.26 25.25
C GLU A 31 -1.36 18.88 25.85
N ALA A 32 -2.59 18.68 26.34
CA ALA A 32 -3.04 17.38 26.84
C ALA A 32 -2.97 16.28 25.76
N ASN A 33 -3.34 16.63 24.52
CA ASN A 33 -3.20 15.73 23.38
C ASN A 33 -1.75 15.36 23.07
N LEU A 34 -0.80 16.27 23.29
CA LEU A 34 0.61 16.06 22.96
C LEU A 34 1.30 15.09 23.94
N VAL A 35 0.96 15.18 25.23
CA VAL A 35 1.41 14.26 26.28
C VAL A 35 0.83 12.85 26.08
N ASP A 36 -0.47 12.76 25.77
CA ASP A 36 -1.10 11.47 25.47
C ASP A 36 -0.55 10.85 24.17
N LEU A 37 -0.18 11.68 23.18
CA LEU A 37 0.50 11.24 21.96
C LEU A 37 1.91 10.72 22.23
N GLN A 38 2.69 11.37 23.11
CA GLN A 38 4.01 10.88 23.52
C GLN A 38 3.93 9.51 24.18
N LYS A 39 2.93 9.32 25.07
CA LYS A 39 2.69 8.01 25.71
C LYS A 39 2.29 6.93 24.71
N LYS A 40 1.45 7.26 23.71
CA LYS A 40 1.10 6.34 22.60
C LYS A 40 2.31 6.01 21.72
N LEU A 41 3.28 6.92 21.61
CA LEU A 41 4.50 6.73 20.82
C LEU A 41 5.45 5.70 21.47
N GLU A 42 5.49 5.65 22.81
CA GLU A 42 6.27 4.68 23.57
C GLU A 42 5.73 3.24 23.44
N GLU A 43 4.44 3.06 23.18
CA GLU A 43 3.82 1.75 22.96
C GLU A 43 4.16 1.12 21.61
N LEU A 44 4.67 1.91 20.67
CA LEU A 44 5.09 1.41 19.36
C LEU A 44 6.58 1.03 19.45
N GLU A 45 6.94 -0.17 18.97
CA GLU A 45 8.34 -0.60 18.83
C GLU A 45 9.06 0.18 17.71
N LEU A 46 9.24 1.48 17.93
CA LEU A 46 9.86 2.42 17.00
C LEU A 46 11.32 2.63 17.33
N ASP A 47 12.14 2.75 16.29
CA ASP A 47 13.49 3.26 16.46
C ASP A 47 13.47 4.77 16.80
N GLU A 48 14.56 5.26 17.41
CA GLU A 48 14.66 6.65 17.85
C GLU A 48 14.56 7.66 16.69
N GLN A 49 14.97 7.27 15.48
CA GLN A 49 14.84 8.13 14.30
C GLN A 49 13.38 8.26 13.86
N GLN A 50 12.62 7.16 13.90
CA GLN A 50 11.19 7.12 13.62
C GLN A 50 10.40 7.95 14.64
N LYS A 51 10.69 7.80 15.94
CA LYS A 51 10.06 8.61 17.00
C LYS A 51 10.26 10.10 16.75
N LYS A 52 11.52 10.52 16.56
CA LYS A 52 11.86 11.92 16.30
C LYS A 52 11.14 12.51 15.07
N ARG A 53 11.01 11.73 13.99
CA ARG A 53 10.29 12.18 12.79
C ARG A 53 8.79 12.33 13.06
N LEU A 54 8.20 11.37 13.77
CA LEU A 54 6.79 11.39 14.10
C LEU A 54 6.46 12.55 15.06
N GLU A 55 7.27 12.79 16.08
CA GLU A 55 7.16 13.96 16.96
C GLU A 55 7.28 15.29 16.20
N ALA A 56 8.23 15.39 15.26
CA ALA A 56 8.38 16.57 14.42
C ALA A 56 7.13 16.82 13.57
N PHE A 57 6.55 15.78 12.98
CA PHE A 57 5.29 15.87 12.23
C PHE A 57 4.13 16.32 13.14
N LEU A 58 3.98 15.72 14.32
CA LEU A 58 2.92 16.08 15.27
C LEU A 58 3.05 17.52 15.76
N THR A 59 4.28 17.98 16.00
CA THR A 59 4.56 19.37 16.38
C THR A 59 4.20 20.35 15.27
N GLN A 60 4.47 19.99 14.01
CA GLN A 60 4.05 20.79 12.85
C GLN A 60 2.52 20.81 12.73
N LYS A 61 1.88 19.65 12.87
CA LYS A 61 0.43 19.49 12.83
C LYS A 61 -0.27 20.31 13.92
N ALA A 62 0.28 20.39 15.13
CA ALA A 62 -0.29 21.20 16.22
C ALA A 62 -0.30 22.71 15.91
N LYS A 63 0.57 23.18 15.01
CA LYS A 63 0.59 24.57 14.52
C LYS A 63 -0.41 24.82 13.40
N VAL A 64 -0.98 23.77 12.83
CA VAL A 64 -2.03 23.88 11.80
C VAL A 64 -3.36 24.04 12.53
N GLY A 65 -3.97 25.21 12.38
CA GLY A 65 -5.32 25.46 12.88
C GLY A 65 -6.41 24.80 12.02
N GLU A 66 -7.61 25.35 12.07
CA GLU A 66 -8.69 24.93 11.18
C GLU A 66 -8.33 25.22 9.71
N LEU A 67 -8.50 24.23 8.84
CA LEU A 67 -8.19 24.34 7.42
C LEU A 67 -9.37 24.93 6.64
N LYS A 68 -9.10 25.91 5.78
CA LYS A 68 -10.07 26.52 4.86
C LYS A 68 -9.55 26.54 3.44
N ASP A 69 -10.44 26.61 2.46
CA ASP A 69 -10.07 26.55 1.04
C ASP A 69 -9.10 27.68 0.63
N ASP A 70 -9.43 28.92 1.04
CA ASP A 70 -8.67 30.13 0.71
C ASP A 70 -7.23 30.14 1.26
N ASP A 71 -6.94 29.29 2.24
CA ASP A 71 -5.60 29.20 2.85
C ASP A 71 -4.59 28.46 1.98
N PHE A 72 -5.03 27.81 0.90
CA PHE A 72 -4.17 26.97 0.07
C PHE A 72 -3.73 27.63 -1.23
N GLU A 73 -2.44 27.55 -1.50
CA GLU A 73 -1.86 27.88 -2.80
C GLU A 73 -1.53 26.60 -3.57
N ARG A 74 -2.11 26.44 -4.77
CA ARG A 74 -1.78 25.32 -5.64
C ARG A 74 -0.39 25.50 -6.24
N ILE A 75 0.48 24.50 -6.09
CA ILE A 75 1.83 24.48 -6.67
C ILE A 75 1.84 23.64 -7.95
N SER A 76 1.43 22.38 -7.85
CA SER A 76 1.45 21.44 -8.97
C SER A 76 0.43 20.33 -8.77
N GLU A 77 0.07 19.62 -9.83
CA GLU A 77 -0.68 18.38 -9.72
C GLU A 77 0.26 17.22 -9.39
N LEU A 78 -0.16 16.33 -8.49
CA LEU A 78 0.59 15.12 -8.13
C LEU A 78 0.01 13.87 -8.81
N GLY A 79 -1.30 13.87 -9.05
CA GLY A 79 -1.98 12.83 -9.79
C GLY A 79 -3.48 13.00 -9.76
N ALA A 80 -4.16 12.35 -10.70
CA ALA A 80 -5.61 12.26 -10.75
C ALA A 80 -6.00 10.78 -10.88
N GLY A 81 -7.03 10.38 -10.14
CA GLY A 81 -7.52 9.00 -10.18
C GLY A 81 -8.97 8.89 -9.78
N ASN A 82 -9.42 7.65 -9.60
CA ASN A 82 -10.83 7.34 -9.30
C ASN A 82 -11.34 8.00 -8.01
N GLY A 83 -10.45 8.32 -7.07
CA GLY A 83 -10.78 8.97 -5.81
C GLY A 83 -10.66 10.50 -5.83
N GLY A 84 -10.52 11.12 -7.00
CA GLY A 84 -10.36 12.57 -7.15
C GLY A 84 -8.97 13.00 -7.58
N VAL A 85 -8.71 14.31 -7.50
CA VAL A 85 -7.45 14.94 -7.93
C VAL A 85 -6.60 15.26 -6.71
N VAL A 86 -5.32 14.91 -6.75
CA VAL A 86 -4.34 15.22 -5.71
C VAL A 86 -3.40 16.31 -6.21
N THR A 87 -3.33 17.40 -5.47
CA THR A 87 -2.48 18.55 -5.77
C THR A 87 -1.47 18.80 -4.67
N LYS A 88 -0.27 19.20 -5.05
CA LYS A 88 0.72 19.75 -4.14
C LYS A 88 0.31 21.19 -3.83
N VAL A 89 0.17 21.50 -2.56
CA VAL A 89 -0.27 22.83 -2.11
C VAL A 89 0.65 23.36 -1.02
N GLN A 90 0.73 24.68 -0.91
CA GLN A 90 1.27 25.35 0.27
C GLN A 90 0.11 25.89 1.11
N HIS A 91 0.08 25.55 2.39
CA HIS A 91 -0.82 26.17 3.35
C HIS A 91 -0.22 27.49 3.81
N ARG A 92 -0.80 28.62 3.35
CA ARG A 92 -0.25 29.97 3.56
C ARG A 92 -0.02 30.32 5.03
N PRO A 93 -0.95 30.06 5.97
CA PRO A 93 -0.77 30.43 7.38
C PRO A 93 0.42 29.74 8.07
N SER A 94 0.67 28.46 7.75
CA SER A 94 1.76 27.69 8.39
C SER A 94 3.02 27.56 7.53
N GLY A 95 2.96 27.93 6.25
CA GLY A 95 4.02 27.73 5.27
C GLY A 95 4.28 26.28 4.88
N LEU A 96 3.50 25.32 5.39
CA LEU A 96 3.70 23.89 5.17
C LEU A 96 3.31 23.47 3.75
N ILE A 97 4.10 22.57 3.19
CA ILE A 97 3.76 21.88 1.94
C ILE A 97 2.94 20.63 2.27
N MET A 98 1.79 20.49 1.61
CA MET A 98 0.86 19.39 1.80
C MET A 98 0.48 18.77 0.46
N ALA A 99 0.00 17.53 0.50
CA ALA A 99 -0.79 16.95 -0.57
C ALA A 99 -2.28 17.14 -0.23
N ARG A 100 -3.03 17.78 -1.12
CA ARG A 100 -4.47 18.01 -0.97
C ARG A 100 -5.22 17.19 -2.02
N LYS A 101 -6.03 16.25 -1.54
CA LYS A 101 -6.91 15.42 -2.36
C LYS A 101 -8.32 16.04 -2.36
N LEU A 102 -8.83 16.35 -3.55
CA LEU A 102 -10.16 16.91 -3.75
C LEU A 102 -11.06 15.82 -4.33
N ILE A 103 -12.18 15.54 -3.65
CA ILE A 103 -13.17 14.55 -4.04
C ILE A 103 -14.49 15.27 -4.29
N HIS A 104 -14.90 15.32 -5.56
CA HIS A 104 -16.17 15.90 -5.94
C HIS A 104 -17.31 14.94 -5.58
N LEU A 105 -18.21 15.35 -4.69
CA LEU A 105 -19.33 14.52 -4.21
C LEU A 105 -20.58 15.38 -4.02
N GLU A 106 -21.53 15.23 -4.94
CA GLU A 106 -22.88 15.77 -4.79
C GLU A 106 -23.71 14.88 -3.86
N ILE A 107 -23.55 15.11 -2.55
CA ILE A 107 -24.25 14.34 -1.52
C ILE A 107 -25.01 15.24 -0.55
N LYS A 108 -26.05 14.68 0.06
CA LYS A 108 -26.86 15.38 1.06
C LYS A 108 -25.99 15.84 2.23
N PRO A 109 -26.26 17.03 2.82
CA PRO A 109 -25.50 17.56 3.96
C PRO A 109 -25.30 16.57 5.13
N ALA A 110 -26.30 15.73 5.40
CA ALA A 110 -26.23 14.72 6.47
C ALA A 110 -25.14 13.66 6.21
N ILE A 111 -25.05 13.14 4.98
CA ILE A 111 -24.05 12.14 4.57
C ILE A 111 -22.67 12.80 4.56
N ARG A 112 -22.56 14.02 4.03
CA ARG A 112 -21.31 14.81 4.05
C ARG A 112 -20.77 14.97 5.47
N ASN A 113 -21.60 15.44 6.41
CA ASN A 113 -21.18 15.66 7.79
C ASN A 113 -20.83 14.34 8.49
N GLN A 114 -21.42 13.23 8.07
CA GLN A 114 -21.00 11.91 8.53
C GLN A 114 -19.63 11.51 7.98
N ILE A 115 -19.36 11.69 6.68
CA ILE A 115 -18.04 11.43 6.10
C ILE A 115 -16.96 12.26 6.79
N ILE A 116 -17.18 13.56 6.97
CA ILE A 116 -16.19 14.43 7.66
C ILE A 116 -15.92 13.95 9.09
N ARG A 117 -16.95 13.51 9.83
CA ARG A 117 -16.77 12.92 11.18
C ARG A 117 -16.01 11.60 11.14
N GLU A 118 -16.31 10.72 10.19
CA GLU A 118 -15.57 9.46 10.04
C GLU A 118 -14.11 9.71 9.67
N LEU A 119 -13.82 10.72 8.84
CA LEU A 119 -12.45 11.12 8.50
C LEU A 119 -11.67 11.69 9.70
N GLN A 120 -12.33 12.14 10.78
CA GLN A 120 -11.63 12.63 11.98
C GLN A 120 -10.77 11.55 12.65
N VAL A 121 -11.13 10.26 12.49
CA VAL A 121 -10.32 9.12 12.99
C VAL A 121 -8.90 9.13 12.41
N LEU A 122 -8.71 9.71 11.21
CA LEU A 122 -7.38 9.89 10.62
C LEU A 122 -6.46 10.78 11.48
N HIS A 123 -6.98 11.65 12.34
CA HIS A 123 -6.14 12.43 13.25
C HIS A 123 -5.38 11.55 14.25
N GLU A 124 -5.95 10.39 14.60
CA GLU A 124 -5.38 9.44 15.55
C GLU A 124 -4.44 8.43 14.87
N CYS A 125 -4.45 8.37 13.54
CA CYS A 125 -3.61 7.47 12.74
C CYS A 125 -2.18 8.03 12.59
N ASN A 126 -1.38 7.94 13.66
CA ASN A 126 0.01 8.43 13.68
C ASN A 126 1.00 7.25 13.77
N SER A 127 1.62 6.91 12.64
CA SER A 127 2.59 5.81 12.53
C SER A 127 3.63 6.14 11.45
N PRO A 128 4.89 5.70 11.56
CA PRO A 128 5.90 5.93 10.53
C PRO A 128 5.59 5.20 9.20
N TYR A 129 4.60 4.30 9.18
CA TYR A 129 4.17 3.56 8.00
C TYR A 129 2.82 4.02 7.44
N ILE A 130 2.23 5.09 7.99
CA ILE A 130 0.96 5.68 7.55
C ILE A 130 1.21 7.14 7.21
N VAL A 131 0.73 7.59 6.05
CA VAL A 131 0.89 8.98 5.60
C VAL A 131 0.23 9.92 6.61
N GLY A 132 0.97 10.93 7.05
CA GLY A 132 0.48 11.86 8.06
C GLY A 132 -0.76 12.63 7.62
N PHE A 133 -1.73 12.79 8.51
CA PHE A 133 -2.98 13.50 8.23
C PHE A 133 -3.02 14.85 8.95
N TYR A 134 -3.28 15.93 8.20
CA TYR A 134 -3.45 17.28 8.77
C TYR A 134 -4.90 17.59 9.08
N GLY A 135 -5.83 17.27 8.18
CA GLY A 135 -7.25 17.56 8.37
C GLY A 135 -8.08 17.35 7.10
N ALA A 136 -9.40 17.37 7.26
CA ALA A 136 -10.35 17.31 6.15
C ALA A 136 -11.46 18.35 6.34
N PHE A 137 -11.91 18.93 5.25
CA PHE A 137 -12.99 19.92 5.24
C PHE A 137 -13.81 19.81 3.95
N TYR A 138 -14.96 20.48 3.92
CA TYR A 138 -15.79 20.56 2.73
C TYR A 138 -15.98 22.01 2.30
N SER A 139 -15.84 22.25 1.00
CA SER A 139 -16.03 23.56 0.38
C SER A 139 -16.51 23.35 -1.06
N ASP A 140 -17.50 24.15 -1.49
CA ASP A 140 -17.96 24.25 -2.88
C ASP A 140 -18.24 22.92 -3.61
N GLY A 141 -18.90 21.96 -2.94
CA GLY A 141 -19.23 20.68 -3.56
C GLY A 141 -18.17 19.59 -3.38
N GLU A 142 -17.03 19.92 -2.77
CA GLU A 142 -15.86 19.06 -2.73
C GLU A 142 -15.41 18.77 -1.30
N ILE A 143 -15.03 17.51 -1.05
CA ILE A 143 -14.33 17.11 0.16
C ILE A 143 -12.82 17.25 -0.09
N SER A 144 -12.15 18.01 0.75
CA SER A 144 -10.70 18.18 0.75
C SER A 144 -10.06 17.41 1.88
N ILE A 145 -9.06 16.60 1.56
CA ILE A 145 -8.27 15.82 2.51
C ILE A 145 -6.81 16.29 2.39
N CYS A 146 -6.27 16.85 3.47
CA CYS A 146 -4.91 17.39 3.52
C CYS A 146 -3.97 16.43 4.27
N MET A 147 -2.91 16.00 3.60
CA MET A 147 -1.99 14.98 4.08
C MET A 147 -0.52 15.38 3.88
N GLU A 148 0.39 14.65 4.52
CA GLU A 148 1.82 14.76 4.35
C GLU A 148 2.20 14.61 2.88
N HIS A 149 2.99 15.55 2.36
CA HIS A 149 3.52 15.45 1.01
C HIS A 149 4.70 14.47 0.95
N MET A 150 4.54 13.41 0.16
CA MET A 150 5.56 12.38 -0.09
C MET A 150 6.26 12.70 -1.42
N ASP A 151 7.48 13.24 -1.36
CA ASP A 151 8.18 13.81 -2.53
C ASP A 151 8.73 12.78 -3.53
N GLY A 152 8.73 11.50 -3.19
CA GLY A 152 9.05 10.40 -4.10
C GLY A 152 7.83 9.82 -4.82
N GLY A 153 6.63 10.35 -4.55
CA GLY A 153 5.39 9.90 -5.19
C GLY A 153 4.97 8.49 -4.75
N SER A 154 4.14 7.86 -5.57
CA SER A 154 3.64 6.50 -5.36
C SER A 154 4.50 5.44 -6.05
N LEU A 155 4.45 4.19 -5.57
CA LEU A 155 5.23 3.11 -6.17
C LEU A 155 4.82 2.77 -7.61
N ASP A 156 3.60 3.08 -8.07
CA ASP A 156 3.25 2.94 -9.49
C ASP A 156 3.97 3.97 -10.38
N GLN A 157 4.21 5.18 -9.87
CA GLN A 157 4.98 6.22 -10.56
C GLN A 157 6.46 5.80 -10.60
N VAL A 158 6.99 5.35 -9.46
CA VAL A 158 8.36 4.81 -9.36
C VAL A 158 8.54 3.61 -10.31
N LEU A 159 7.55 2.72 -10.40
CA LEU A 159 7.62 1.55 -11.29
C LEU A 159 7.71 1.96 -12.76
N LYS A 160 6.97 2.99 -13.20
CA LYS A 160 7.01 3.48 -14.58
C LYS A 160 8.41 3.97 -14.97
N GLU A 161 9.12 4.59 -14.04
CA GLU A 161 10.49 5.07 -14.27
C GLU A 161 11.53 3.95 -14.16
N ALA A 162 11.47 3.14 -13.11
CA ALA A 162 12.43 2.08 -12.82
C ALA A 162 12.26 0.85 -13.71
N LYS A 163 11.09 0.70 -14.37
CA LYS A 163 10.58 -0.49 -15.06
C LYS A 163 10.34 -1.69 -14.15
N ARG A 164 11.22 -1.94 -13.17
CA ARG A 164 11.11 -3.00 -12.15
C ARG A 164 11.77 -2.53 -10.87
N ILE A 165 11.30 -3.04 -9.74
CA ILE A 165 11.90 -2.77 -8.43
C ILE A 165 12.69 -4.01 -7.97
N PRO A 166 13.97 -3.86 -7.57
CA PRO A 166 14.78 -4.96 -7.06
C PRO A 166 14.20 -5.61 -5.81
N GLU A 167 14.42 -6.92 -5.67
CA GLU A 167 13.93 -7.74 -4.55
C GLU A 167 14.32 -7.16 -3.17
N GLU A 168 15.55 -6.66 -3.02
CA GLU A 168 16.03 -6.08 -1.76
C GLU A 168 15.18 -4.88 -1.30
N ILE A 169 14.78 -4.04 -2.27
CA ILE A 169 13.92 -2.87 -2.02
C ILE A 169 12.49 -3.34 -1.72
N LEU A 170 12.00 -4.36 -2.44
CA LEU A 170 10.69 -4.96 -2.19
C LEU A 170 10.60 -5.63 -0.82
N GLY A 171 11.70 -6.15 -0.28
CA GLY A 171 11.77 -6.60 1.10
C GLY A 171 11.46 -5.47 2.10
N LYS A 172 12.01 -4.26 1.87
CA LYS A 172 11.73 -3.08 2.72
C LYS A 172 10.30 -2.56 2.54
N VAL A 173 9.80 -2.54 1.30
CA VAL A 173 8.38 -2.22 1.00
C VAL A 173 7.46 -3.20 1.75
N SER A 174 7.76 -4.49 1.69
CA SER A 174 6.96 -5.53 2.34
C SER A 174 6.89 -5.34 3.86
N ILE A 175 8.01 -5.04 4.50
CA ILE A 175 8.06 -4.75 5.94
C ILE A 175 7.20 -3.51 6.27
N ALA A 176 7.33 -2.43 5.50
CA ALA A 176 6.59 -1.20 5.74
C ALA A 176 5.08 -1.40 5.58
N VAL A 177 4.64 -2.06 4.50
CA VAL A 177 3.23 -2.35 4.26
C VAL A 177 2.65 -3.23 5.36
N LEU A 178 3.34 -4.32 5.74
CA LEU A 178 2.87 -5.20 6.83
C LEU A 178 2.77 -4.47 8.17
N ARG A 179 3.75 -3.64 8.52
CA ARG A 179 3.71 -2.84 9.76
C ARG A 179 2.60 -1.80 9.72
N GLY A 180 2.34 -1.17 8.58
CA GLY A 180 1.22 -0.25 8.40
C GLY A 180 -0.14 -0.95 8.53
N LEU A 181 -0.32 -2.10 7.89
CA LEU A 181 -1.55 -2.91 8.01
C LEU A 181 -1.78 -3.42 9.43
N ALA A 182 -0.73 -3.90 10.10
CA ALA A 182 -0.80 -4.33 11.50
C ALA A 182 -1.21 -3.16 12.40
N TYR A 183 -0.59 -1.98 12.23
CA TYR A 183 -0.96 -0.77 12.97
C TYR A 183 -2.43 -0.39 12.82
N LEU A 184 -2.94 -0.33 11.57
CA LEU A 184 -4.34 -0.01 11.28
C LEU A 184 -5.29 -1.01 11.95
N ARG A 185 -4.97 -2.30 11.88
CA ARG A 185 -5.79 -3.34 12.48
C ARG A 185 -5.76 -3.29 14.00
N GLU A 186 -4.58 -3.32 14.61
CA GLU A 186 -4.41 -3.52 16.05
C GLU A 186 -4.83 -2.29 16.84
N LYS A 187 -4.43 -1.09 16.39
CA LYS A 187 -4.69 0.16 17.13
C LYS A 187 -6.05 0.78 16.79
N HIS A 188 -6.56 0.58 15.56
CA HIS A 188 -7.76 1.26 15.08
C HIS A 188 -8.89 0.33 14.63
N GLN A 189 -8.67 -0.98 14.55
CA GLN A 189 -9.63 -1.95 13.99
C GLN A 189 -10.05 -1.62 12.55
N ILE A 190 -9.13 -1.04 11.77
CA ILE A 190 -9.34 -0.63 10.37
C ILE A 190 -8.71 -1.64 9.42
N MET A 191 -9.43 -1.97 8.34
CA MET A 191 -8.89 -2.66 7.17
C MET A 191 -8.58 -1.63 6.07
N HIS A 192 -7.52 -1.84 5.31
CA HIS A 192 -7.13 -0.88 4.28
C HIS A 192 -8.09 -0.90 3.09
N ARG A 193 -8.43 -2.09 2.59
CA ARG A 193 -9.36 -2.37 1.48
C ARG A 193 -8.95 -1.86 0.09
N ASP A 194 -7.77 -1.29 -0.06
CA ASP A 194 -7.30 -0.76 -1.36
C ASP A 194 -5.76 -0.71 -1.44
N VAL A 195 -5.10 -1.77 -0.98
CA VAL A 195 -3.63 -1.87 -1.11
C VAL A 195 -3.28 -2.10 -2.58
N LYS A 196 -2.47 -1.20 -3.14
CA LYS A 196 -1.94 -1.26 -4.51
C LYS A 196 -0.74 -0.33 -4.65
N PRO A 197 0.10 -0.44 -5.69
CA PRO A 197 1.28 0.42 -5.83
C PRO A 197 0.98 1.93 -5.79
N SER A 198 -0.18 2.37 -6.29
CA SER A 198 -0.55 3.80 -6.25
C SER A 198 -0.86 4.33 -4.85
N ASN A 199 -1.13 3.44 -3.88
CA ASN A 199 -1.47 3.80 -2.50
C ASN A 199 -0.31 3.52 -1.52
N ILE A 200 0.88 3.20 -2.05
CA ILE A 200 2.12 3.06 -1.29
C ILE A 200 3.03 4.21 -1.71
N LEU A 201 3.23 5.17 -0.80
CA LEU A 201 3.98 6.38 -1.08
C LEU A 201 5.40 6.31 -0.51
N VAL A 202 6.34 6.96 -1.18
CA VAL A 202 7.75 7.03 -0.79
C VAL A 202 8.27 8.46 -0.76
N ASN A 203 9.33 8.70 0.00
CA ASN A 203 9.98 10.00 0.05
C ASN A 203 11.51 9.91 0.03
N SER A 204 12.17 11.04 -0.21
CA SER A 204 13.62 11.17 -0.26
C SER A 204 14.34 10.82 1.06
N ARG A 205 13.60 10.75 2.18
CA ARG A 205 14.11 10.30 3.48
C ARG A 205 14.09 8.77 3.64
N GLY A 206 13.65 8.05 2.61
CA GLY A 206 13.56 6.59 2.57
C GLY A 206 12.37 6.02 3.36
N GLU A 207 11.34 6.83 3.65
CA GLU A 207 10.13 6.36 4.30
C GLU A 207 9.17 5.75 3.27
N ILE A 208 8.45 4.71 3.69
CA ILE A 208 7.44 4.02 2.88
C ILE A 208 6.16 4.01 3.69
N LYS A 209 5.10 4.61 3.18
CA LYS A 209 3.86 4.85 3.93
C LYS A 209 2.62 4.52 3.11
N LEU A 210 1.60 3.97 3.76
CA LEU A 210 0.28 3.71 3.18
C LEU A 210 -0.61 4.95 3.24
N CYS A 211 -1.39 5.17 2.19
CA CYS A 211 -2.44 6.20 2.11
C CYS A 211 -3.76 5.60 1.64
N ASP A 212 -4.84 6.41 1.63
CA ASP A 212 -6.13 6.02 1.04
C ASP A 212 -6.74 4.71 1.62
N PHE A 213 -6.56 4.49 2.92
CA PHE A 213 -7.19 3.37 3.63
C PHE A 213 -8.64 3.67 4.02
N GLY A 214 -9.45 2.61 4.06
CA GLY A 214 -10.90 2.68 4.16
C GLY A 214 -11.47 3.08 5.52
N VAL A 215 -11.27 4.32 5.95
CA VAL A 215 -11.79 4.84 7.24
C VAL A 215 -13.29 5.13 7.19
N SER A 216 -13.78 5.73 6.11
CA SER A 216 -15.21 6.06 5.97
C SER A 216 -15.93 5.04 5.10
N GLY A 217 -16.78 4.23 5.71
CA GLY A 217 -17.66 3.29 5.00
C GLY A 217 -18.58 4.02 4.02
N GLN A 218 -19.11 5.18 4.42
CA GLN A 218 -19.97 5.99 3.54
C GLN A 218 -19.23 6.59 2.36
N LEU A 219 -17.99 7.04 2.56
CA LEU A 219 -17.16 7.52 1.45
C LEU A 219 -16.84 6.36 0.50
N ILE A 220 -16.49 5.19 1.04
CA ILE A 220 -16.27 3.99 0.24
C ILE A 220 -17.53 3.64 -0.55
N ASP A 221 -18.71 3.57 0.06
CA ASP A 221 -19.95 3.22 -0.63
C ASP A 221 -20.32 4.26 -1.70
N SER A 222 -20.10 5.54 -1.41
CA SER A 222 -20.33 6.65 -2.36
C SER A 222 -19.39 6.58 -3.56
N MET A 223 -18.14 6.16 -3.36
CA MET A 223 -17.13 5.97 -4.44
C MET A 223 -17.23 4.59 -5.11
N ALA A 224 -17.69 3.55 -4.42
CA ALA A 224 -17.74 2.17 -4.90
C ALA A 224 -18.93 1.91 -5.82
N ASN A 225 -20.03 2.64 -5.63
CA ASN A 225 -21.19 2.61 -6.52
C ASN A 225 -20.88 3.17 -7.91
N SER A 226 -19.76 3.86 -8.09
CA SER A 226 -19.45 4.54 -9.34
C SER A 226 -18.40 3.87 -10.21
N PHE A 227 -17.47 3.02 -9.71
CA PHE A 227 -16.33 2.60 -10.57
C PHE A 227 -15.77 1.17 -10.42
N VAL A 228 -15.22 0.69 -11.54
CA VAL A 228 -14.86 -0.71 -11.86
C VAL A 228 -13.34 -0.96 -11.82
N GLY A 229 -12.49 0.06 -12.03
CA GLY A 229 -11.03 -0.09 -12.19
C GLY A 229 -10.21 -0.42 -10.93
N THR A 230 -10.78 -0.22 -9.73
CA THR A 230 -10.12 -0.54 -8.45
C THR A 230 -10.23 -2.03 -8.08
N ARG A 231 -11.01 -2.81 -8.84
CA ARG A 231 -11.33 -4.21 -8.49
C ARG A 231 -10.21 -5.21 -8.80
N SER A 232 -9.22 -4.83 -9.61
CA SER A 232 -8.14 -5.71 -10.08
C SER A 232 -7.28 -6.28 -8.93
N TYR A 233 -7.07 -5.51 -7.87
CA TYR A 233 -6.30 -5.98 -6.70
C TYR A 233 -7.16 -6.65 -5.63
N MET A 234 -8.48 -6.70 -5.80
CA MET A 234 -9.36 -7.32 -4.82
C MET A 234 -9.10 -8.81 -4.73
N SER A 235 -9.21 -9.33 -3.51
CA SER A 235 -9.10 -10.75 -3.27
C SER A 235 -10.32 -11.53 -3.79
N PRO A 236 -10.15 -12.83 -4.10
CA PRO A 236 -11.23 -13.66 -4.64
C PRO A 236 -12.46 -13.68 -3.74
N GLU A 237 -12.28 -13.79 -2.42
CA GLU A 237 -13.36 -13.86 -1.45
C GLU A 237 -14.19 -12.56 -1.40
N ARG A 238 -13.55 -11.41 -1.64
CA ARG A 238 -14.21 -10.10 -1.71
C ARG A 238 -14.97 -9.92 -3.03
N LEU A 239 -14.43 -10.41 -4.15
CA LEU A 239 -15.12 -10.41 -5.44
C LEU A 239 -16.37 -11.30 -5.43
N GLN A 240 -16.34 -12.39 -4.68
CA GLN A 240 -17.48 -13.29 -4.49
C GLN A 240 -18.52 -12.76 -3.48
N GLY A 241 -18.26 -11.63 -2.81
CA GLY A 241 -19.15 -11.07 -1.80
C GLY A 241 -19.21 -11.85 -0.50
N THR A 242 -18.22 -12.70 -0.23
CA THR A 242 -18.13 -13.47 1.02
C THR A 242 -17.51 -12.62 2.14
N HIS A 243 -17.52 -13.14 3.37
CA HIS A 243 -16.91 -12.44 4.51
C HIS A 243 -15.41 -12.30 4.28
N TYR A 244 -14.92 -11.06 4.28
CA TYR A 244 -13.53 -10.73 4.06
C TYR A 244 -12.91 -10.08 5.31
N SER A 245 -11.59 -10.12 5.41
CA SER A 245 -10.84 -9.61 6.57
C SER A 245 -9.54 -8.96 6.11
N VAL A 246 -8.63 -8.67 7.04
CA VAL A 246 -7.26 -8.22 6.72
C VAL A 246 -6.51 -9.16 5.77
N GLN A 247 -6.94 -10.43 5.64
CA GLN A 247 -6.39 -11.36 4.65
C GLN A 247 -6.53 -10.83 3.20
N SER A 248 -7.59 -10.07 2.93
CA SER A 248 -7.80 -9.48 1.61
C SER A 248 -6.77 -8.39 1.30
N ASP A 249 -6.32 -7.65 2.30
CA ASP A 249 -5.22 -6.68 2.15
C ASP A 249 -3.88 -7.39 1.91
N ILE A 250 -3.66 -8.56 2.52
CA ILE A 250 -2.48 -9.40 2.29
C ILE A 250 -2.45 -9.95 0.85
N TRP A 251 -3.59 -10.39 0.31
CA TRP A 251 -3.70 -10.76 -1.10
C TRP A 251 -3.28 -9.59 -2.01
N SER A 252 -3.86 -8.42 -1.74
CA SER A 252 -3.66 -7.20 -2.53
C SER A 252 -2.18 -6.76 -2.51
N MET A 253 -1.52 -6.89 -1.34
CA MET A 253 -0.09 -6.71 -1.19
C MET A 253 0.72 -7.73 -2.02
N GLY A 254 0.38 -9.02 -1.96
CA GLY A 254 1.05 -10.06 -2.73
C GLY A 254 1.02 -9.76 -4.23
N LEU A 255 -0.15 -9.38 -4.75
CA LEU A 255 -0.31 -9.02 -6.16
C LEU A 255 0.52 -7.78 -6.53
N SER A 256 0.52 -6.77 -5.66
CA SER A 256 1.33 -5.55 -5.83
C SER A 256 2.83 -5.87 -5.88
N LEU A 257 3.31 -6.79 -5.06
CA LEU A 257 4.71 -7.20 -5.06
C LEU A 257 5.11 -7.91 -6.36
N VAL A 258 4.25 -8.79 -6.89
CA VAL A 258 4.50 -9.42 -8.20
C VAL A 258 4.61 -8.35 -9.28
N GLU A 259 3.65 -7.41 -9.34
CA GLU A 259 3.66 -6.32 -10.32
C GLU A 259 4.95 -5.50 -10.26
N LEU A 260 5.34 -5.05 -9.06
CA LEU A 260 6.54 -4.26 -8.86
C LEU A 260 7.81 -5.03 -9.22
N SER A 261 7.81 -6.36 -9.02
CA SER A 261 8.93 -7.24 -9.35
C SER A 261 9.11 -7.44 -10.85
N ILE A 262 8.01 -7.67 -11.57
CA ILE A 262 8.05 -7.99 -13.01
C ILE A 262 7.92 -6.76 -13.91
N GLY A 263 7.42 -5.63 -13.38
CA GLY A 263 7.26 -4.39 -14.14
C GLY A 263 5.95 -4.28 -14.92
N ARG A 264 5.00 -5.17 -14.64
CA ARG A 264 3.74 -5.31 -15.36
C ARG A 264 2.69 -5.90 -14.44
N TYR A 265 1.45 -5.49 -14.59
CA TYR A 265 0.34 -6.10 -13.87
C TYR A 265 0.26 -7.62 -14.16
N PRO A 266 0.22 -8.49 -13.14
CA PRO A 266 0.60 -9.90 -13.29
C PRO A 266 -0.53 -10.81 -13.77
N ILE A 267 -1.70 -10.26 -14.10
CA ILE A 267 -2.85 -11.03 -14.60
C ILE A 267 -3.32 -10.49 -15.97
N PRO A 268 -3.41 -11.34 -17.00
CA PRO A 268 -2.98 -12.75 -17.02
C PRO A 268 -1.45 -12.89 -16.87
N PRO A 269 -0.95 -14.03 -16.38
CA PRO A 269 0.49 -14.27 -16.23
C PRO A 269 1.24 -14.11 -17.56
N PRO A 270 2.45 -13.52 -17.54
CA PRO A 270 3.28 -13.44 -18.73
C PRO A 270 3.68 -14.83 -19.21
N ASP A 271 3.72 -15.04 -20.52
CA ASP A 271 4.22 -16.29 -21.09
C ASP A 271 5.76 -16.33 -21.09
N ALA A 272 6.34 -17.48 -21.45
CA ALA A 272 7.79 -17.68 -21.43
C ALA A 272 8.53 -16.64 -22.30
N LYS A 273 7.97 -16.27 -23.46
CA LYS A 273 8.59 -15.28 -24.37
C LYS A 273 8.56 -13.88 -23.76
N GLU A 274 7.44 -13.49 -23.15
CA GLU A 274 7.35 -12.22 -22.42
C GLU A 274 8.33 -12.17 -21.25
N LEU A 275 8.44 -13.25 -20.46
CA LEU A 275 9.40 -13.32 -19.36
C LEU A 275 10.85 -13.25 -19.84
N GLU A 276 11.20 -13.92 -20.94
CA GLU A 276 12.52 -13.81 -21.57
C GLU A 276 12.81 -12.37 -22.00
N ALA A 277 11.83 -11.67 -22.58
CA ALA A 277 11.99 -10.27 -22.96
C ALA A 277 12.15 -9.35 -21.74
N ILE A 278 11.46 -9.62 -20.63
CA ILE A 278 11.55 -8.83 -19.40
C ILE A 278 12.90 -9.04 -18.69
N PHE A 279 13.40 -10.27 -18.63
CA PHE A 279 14.57 -10.63 -17.83
C PHE A 279 15.86 -10.83 -18.63
N GLY A 280 15.78 -10.88 -19.97
CA GLY A 280 16.94 -11.04 -20.85
C GLY A 280 17.62 -12.41 -20.77
N ARG A 281 16.93 -13.44 -20.26
CA ARG A 281 17.46 -14.80 -20.09
C ARG A 281 16.39 -15.87 -20.34
N PRO A 282 16.75 -17.04 -20.90
CA PRO A 282 15.82 -18.15 -21.11
C PRO A 282 15.21 -18.62 -19.78
N MET A 283 13.89 -18.78 -19.74
CA MET A 283 13.16 -19.30 -18.58
C MET A 283 13.07 -20.83 -18.64
N VAL A 284 14.17 -21.50 -18.94
CA VAL A 284 14.21 -22.97 -19.01
C VAL A 284 14.73 -23.49 -17.66
N ASP A 285 13.81 -23.93 -16.82
CA ASP A 285 14.18 -24.80 -15.69
C ASP A 285 14.68 -26.13 -16.29
N GLY A 286 15.90 -26.52 -15.93
CA GLY A 286 16.50 -27.81 -16.29
C GLY A 286 15.86 -28.99 -15.54
N ALA A 287 14.54 -29.00 -15.39
CA ALA A 287 13.78 -30.12 -14.84
C ALA A 287 12.85 -30.65 -15.93
N GLU A 288 13.16 -31.85 -16.44
CA GLU A 288 12.28 -32.62 -17.29
C GLU A 288 10.91 -32.77 -16.62
N GLY A 289 9.89 -32.18 -17.23
CA GLY A 289 8.50 -32.26 -16.81
C GLY A 289 7.61 -31.84 -17.97
N GLU A 290 7.09 -32.84 -18.68
CA GLU A 290 6.04 -32.81 -19.71
C GLU A 290 5.30 -31.48 -19.92
N PRO A 291 5.26 -30.93 -21.15
CA PRO A 291 4.33 -29.85 -21.48
C PRO A 291 2.91 -30.42 -21.50
N HIS A 292 2.14 -30.20 -20.44
CA HIS A 292 0.69 -30.28 -20.53
C HIS A 292 0.21 -29.17 -21.48
N GLY A 293 0.13 -29.53 -22.76
CA GLY A 293 -0.48 -28.71 -23.78
C GLY A 293 -1.90 -28.37 -23.35
N ILE A 294 -2.14 -27.08 -23.10
CA ILE A 294 -3.49 -26.54 -23.01
C ILE A 294 -4.09 -26.71 -24.41
N SER A 295 -4.88 -27.75 -24.58
CA SER A 295 -5.70 -27.96 -25.77
C SER A 295 -6.64 -26.74 -25.92
N PRO A 296 -6.64 -26.02 -27.05
CA PRO A 296 -7.58 -24.94 -27.25
C PRO A 296 -9.00 -25.51 -27.31
N ARG A 297 -9.86 -25.17 -26.34
CA ARG A 297 -11.30 -25.43 -26.48
C ARG A 297 -11.81 -24.71 -27.74
N PRO A 298 -12.63 -25.37 -28.60
CA PRO A 298 -13.16 -24.74 -29.78
C PRO A 298 -14.10 -23.58 -29.41
N ARG A 299 -13.92 -22.44 -30.09
CA ARG A 299 -14.77 -21.25 -29.97
C ARG A 299 -16.18 -21.54 -30.52
N PRO A 300 -17.25 -20.97 -29.94
CA PRO A 300 -18.58 -21.01 -30.53
C PRO A 300 -18.59 -20.23 -31.87
N PRO A 301 -19.31 -20.70 -32.91
CA PRO A 301 -19.29 -20.08 -34.23
C PRO A 301 -20.10 -18.79 -34.26
N GLY A 302 -19.53 -17.69 -34.78
CA GLY A 302 -20.32 -16.48 -35.08
C GLY A 302 -19.65 -15.11 -35.15
N ARG A 303 -18.32 -14.95 -35.30
CA ARG A 303 -17.73 -13.62 -35.55
C ARG A 303 -16.74 -13.62 -36.72
N PRO A 304 -16.82 -12.63 -37.63
CA PRO A 304 -15.96 -12.56 -38.81
C PRO A 304 -14.51 -12.23 -38.44
N ILE A 305 -13.60 -12.78 -39.25
CA ILE A 305 -12.15 -12.62 -39.15
C ILE A 305 -11.78 -11.21 -39.65
N SER A 306 -11.33 -10.33 -38.77
CA SER A 306 -10.58 -9.13 -39.16
C SER A 306 -9.10 -9.40 -38.94
N GLY A 307 -8.36 -9.51 -40.04
CA GLY A 307 -6.91 -9.66 -40.02
C GLY A 307 -6.23 -8.36 -39.60
N HIS A 308 -5.43 -8.40 -38.53
CA HIS A 308 -4.36 -7.46 -38.26
C HIS A 308 -3.30 -8.14 -37.37
N GLY A 309 -2.03 -8.03 -37.79
CA GLY A 309 -0.82 -7.93 -36.95
C GLY A 309 -0.54 -9.02 -35.92
N VAL A 310 0.55 -9.76 -36.15
CA VAL A 310 1.22 -10.60 -35.16
C VAL A 310 1.77 -9.72 -34.03
N ASP A 311 1.70 -10.21 -32.78
CA ASP A 311 2.35 -9.70 -31.55
C ASP A 311 1.70 -8.57 -30.73
N SER A 312 0.40 -8.71 -30.39
CA SER A 312 -0.13 -8.22 -29.11
C SER A 312 -1.38 -9.01 -28.75
N ARG A 313 -1.34 -9.82 -27.68
CA ARG A 313 -2.58 -10.41 -27.14
C ARG A 313 -3.55 -9.27 -26.80
N PRO A 314 -4.86 -9.39 -27.11
CA PRO A 314 -5.81 -8.35 -26.75
C PRO A 314 -5.78 -8.10 -25.24
N ALA A 315 -5.90 -6.84 -24.84
CA ALA A 315 -6.10 -6.50 -23.43
C ALA A 315 -7.35 -7.22 -22.91
N MET A 316 -7.19 -8.00 -21.84
CA MET A 316 -8.26 -8.75 -21.19
C MET A 316 -9.36 -7.77 -20.71
N ALA A 317 -10.62 -8.11 -20.95
CA ALA A 317 -11.73 -7.30 -20.46
C ALA A 317 -11.83 -7.39 -18.93
N ILE A 318 -12.37 -6.37 -18.27
CA ILE A 318 -12.43 -6.36 -16.79
C ILE A 318 -13.19 -7.56 -16.21
N PHE A 319 -14.30 -7.98 -16.82
CA PHE A 319 -15.03 -9.16 -16.32
C PHE A 319 -14.23 -10.45 -16.44
N GLU A 320 -13.44 -10.60 -17.51
CA GLU A 320 -12.52 -11.73 -17.69
C GLU A 320 -11.39 -11.68 -16.65
N LEU A 321 -10.89 -10.49 -16.32
CA LEU A 321 -9.89 -10.32 -15.27
C LEU A 321 -10.43 -10.69 -13.89
N LEU A 322 -11.64 -10.23 -13.54
CA LEU A 322 -12.27 -10.58 -12.26
C LEU A 322 -12.59 -12.07 -12.18
N ASP A 323 -13.04 -12.68 -13.29
CA ASP A 323 -13.26 -14.12 -13.38
C ASP A 323 -11.95 -14.91 -13.20
N TYR A 324 -10.86 -14.45 -13.83
CA TYR A 324 -9.53 -15.04 -13.68
C TYR A 324 -9.09 -15.04 -12.20
N ILE A 325 -9.19 -13.90 -11.53
CA ILE A 325 -8.83 -13.79 -10.10
C ILE A 325 -9.57 -14.82 -9.26
N VAL A 326 -10.84 -15.07 -9.58
CA VAL A 326 -11.71 -15.98 -8.82
C VAL A 326 -11.48 -17.46 -9.18
N ASN A 327 -11.23 -17.79 -10.45
CA ASN A 327 -11.28 -19.17 -10.94
C ASN A 327 -9.91 -19.77 -11.28
N GLU A 328 -8.92 -18.95 -11.56
CA GLU A 328 -7.59 -19.39 -12.02
C GLU A 328 -6.56 -19.36 -10.87
N PRO A 329 -5.41 -20.07 -11.00
CA PRO A 329 -4.36 -20.02 -9.99
C PRO A 329 -3.78 -18.59 -9.87
N PRO A 330 -3.36 -18.19 -8.65
CA PRO A 330 -2.74 -16.88 -8.44
C PRO A 330 -1.41 -16.77 -9.21
N PRO A 331 -1.03 -15.56 -9.63
CA PRO A 331 0.24 -15.33 -10.29
C PRO A 331 1.42 -15.64 -9.35
N LYS A 332 2.51 -16.12 -9.93
CA LYS A 332 3.75 -16.46 -9.22
C LYS A 332 4.94 -15.72 -9.81
N LEU A 333 5.97 -15.54 -8.98
CA LEU A 333 7.25 -15.02 -9.44
C LEU A 333 8.02 -16.08 -10.24
N PRO A 334 8.77 -15.70 -11.29
CA PRO A 334 9.66 -16.60 -12.01
C PRO A 334 10.76 -17.21 -11.12
N SER A 335 10.88 -18.54 -11.13
CA SER A 335 11.79 -19.33 -10.29
C SER A 335 13.27 -18.97 -10.46
N VAL A 336 13.69 -18.71 -11.69
CA VAL A 336 15.10 -18.49 -12.08
C VAL A 336 15.62 -17.10 -11.68
N VAL A 337 14.74 -16.17 -11.35
CA VAL A 337 15.09 -14.75 -11.15
C VAL A 337 15.21 -14.36 -9.69
N PHE A 338 14.26 -14.83 -8.88
CA PHE A 338 14.05 -14.35 -7.51
C PHE A 338 14.48 -15.40 -6.49
N THR A 339 14.83 -14.98 -5.29
CA THR A 339 15.17 -15.95 -4.24
C THR A 339 13.97 -16.83 -3.87
N GLN A 340 14.23 -18.05 -3.42
CA GLN A 340 13.18 -18.95 -2.95
C GLN A 340 12.38 -18.32 -1.79
N ASP A 341 13.05 -17.62 -0.88
CA ASP A 341 12.40 -16.94 0.25
C ASP A 341 11.36 -15.92 -0.23
N PHE A 342 11.69 -15.11 -1.24
CA PHE A 342 10.78 -14.10 -1.77
C PHE A 342 9.62 -14.74 -2.55
N GLN A 343 9.90 -15.80 -3.31
CA GLN A 343 8.85 -16.59 -3.98
C GLN A 343 7.87 -17.18 -2.97
N GLU A 344 8.36 -17.83 -1.91
CA GLU A 344 7.52 -18.40 -0.85
C GLU A 344 6.73 -17.33 -0.11
N PHE A 345 7.33 -16.18 0.16
CA PHE A 345 6.65 -15.04 0.78
C PHE A 345 5.44 -14.58 -0.04
N VAL A 346 5.65 -14.29 -1.34
CA VAL A 346 4.57 -13.87 -2.24
C VAL A 346 3.52 -14.96 -2.42
N ASN A 347 3.93 -16.23 -2.57
CA ASN A 347 3.00 -17.36 -2.67
C ASN A 347 2.10 -17.46 -1.43
N LYS A 348 2.65 -17.23 -0.23
CA LYS A 348 1.86 -17.21 1.01
C LYS A 348 0.90 -16.02 1.09
N CYS A 349 1.23 -14.87 0.47
CA CYS A 349 0.33 -13.72 0.39
C CYS A 349 -0.84 -13.97 -0.56
N SER A 350 -0.60 -14.63 -1.69
CA SER A 350 -1.60 -14.94 -2.72
C SER A 350 -2.32 -16.28 -2.50
N CYS A 351 -2.16 -16.90 -1.33
CA CYS A 351 -2.96 -18.05 -0.95
C CYS A 351 -4.40 -17.63 -0.67
N ARG A 352 -5.37 -18.33 -1.28
CA ARG A 352 -6.82 -18.13 -1.06
C ARG A 352 -7.26 -18.29 0.40
N GLN A 353 -6.40 -18.84 1.27
CA GLN A 353 -6.60 -19.02 2.70
C GLN A 353 -5.27 -18.85 3.45
N ALA A 354 -4.70 -17.65 3.47
CA ALA A 354 -3.46 -17.42 4.22
C ALA A 354 -3.74 -17.39 5.75
N PRO A 355 -2.95 -18.07 6.61
CA PRO A 355 -3.21 -18.17 8.05
C PRO A 355 -2.43 -17.16 8.90
N TRP A 356 -2.05 -16.00 8.35
CA TRP A 356 -1.13 -15.05 9.01
C TRP A 356 -1.68 -14.39 10.26
N PHE A 357 -3.00 -14.41 10.46
CA PHE A 357 -3.62 -13.84 11.64
C PHE A 357 -4.53 -14.88 12.31
N PRO A 358 -4.32 -15.19 13.60
CA PRO A 358 -5.20 -16.08 14.31
C PRO A 358 -6.63 -15.52 14.30
N ASN A 359 -7.58 -16.38 13.95
CA ASN A 359 -9.00 -16.12 14.06
C ASN A 359 -9.35 -16.04 15.56
N PRO A 360 -10.04 -14.99 16.06
CA PRO A 360 -10.39 -14.88 17.49
C PRO A 360 -11.27 -16.03 18.02
N ALA A 361 -11.79 -16.89 17.15
CA ALA A 361 -12.60 -18.06 17.52
C ALA A 361 -11.79 -19.33 17.87
N SER A 362 -10.46 -19.26 18.05
CA SER A 362 -9.63 -20.44 18.35
C SER A 362 -8.60 -20.16 19.45
N PRO A 363 -8.80 -20.65 20.69
CA PRO A 363 -7.81 -20.52 21.75
C PRO A 363 -6.72 -21.58 21.54
N GLY A 364 -5.63 -21.20 20.86
CA GLY A 364 -4.43 -22.02 20.71
C GLY A 364 -3.18 -21.23 21.10
N PRO A 365 -2.15 -21.87 21.67
CA PRO A 365 -1.00 -21.17 22.23
C PRO A 365 0.00 -20.85 21.11
N CYS A 366 -0.13 -19.70 20.46
CA CYS A 366 0.91 -19.18 19.58
C CYS A 366 1.15 -17.70 19.86
N SER A 367 2.27 -17.44 20.54
CA SER A 367 2.84 -16.12 20.79
C SER A 367 3.19 -15.39 19.47
N PRO A 368 3.08 -14.05 19.41
CA PRO A 368 3.35 -13.29 18.20
C PRO A 368 4.86 -13.00 18.07
N GLN A 369 5.62 -13.94 17.53
CA GLN A 369 6.96 -13.66 16.99
C GLN A 369 7.12 -14.41 15.67
N ALA A 370 6.51 -13.87 14.61
CA ALA A 370 6.85 -14.27 13.26
C ALA A 370 8.27 -13.77 12.95
N ARG A 371 9.25 -14.67 13.00
CA ARG A 371 10.61 -14.42 12.48
C ARG A 371 10.49 -14.14 10.98
N LEU A 372 10.61 -12.87 10.60
CA LEU A 372 11.06 -12.49 9.25
C LEU A 372 12.37 -13.27 8.94
N PRO A 373 12.60 -13.74 7.71
CA PRO A 373 13.87 -14.35 7.34
C PRO A 373 15.02 -13.42 7.73
N SER A 374 15.93 -13.92 8.58
CA SER A 374 16.95 -13.13 9.29
C SER A 374 17.91 -12.35 8.36
N ARG A 375 17.88 -12.63 7.06
CA ARG A 375 18.75 -12.01 6.04
C ARG A 375 18.21 -10.72 5.42
N LEU A 376 16.90 -10.42 5.54
CA LEU A 376 16.33 -9.15 5.05
C LEU A 376 16.66 -7.93 5.95
N LEU A 377 17.21 -8.18 7.13
CA LEU A 377 17.49 -7.18 8.17
C LEU A 377 18.92 -6.60 8.12
N GLY A 378 19.80 -7.11 7.25
CA GLY A 378 21.24 -6.82 7.27
C GLY A 378 21.77 -5.75 6.29
N CYS A 379 20.99 -4.72 5.93
CA CYS A 379 21.44 -3.67 4.98
C CYS A 379 21.50 -2.28 5.63
N PRO A 380 22.46 -1.41 5.23
CA PRO A 380 22.66 -0.09 5.83
C PRO A 380 21.48 0.86 5.59
N SER A 381 21.45 1.95 6.36
CA SER A 381 20.31 2.88 6.51
C SER A 381 19.70 3.40 5.20
N PRO A 382 18.36 3.62 5.13
CA PRO A 382 17.63 4.05 3.93
C PRO A 382 18.04 5.40 3.32
N SER A 383 18.83 6.20 4.04
CA SER A 383 19.18 7.59 3.71
C SER A 383 20.08 7.77 2.48
N THR A 384 20.61 6.69 1.90
CA THR A 384 21.56 6.76 0.78
C THR A 384 20.93 6.49 -0.59
N LEU A 385 19.67 6.04 -0.63
CA LEU A 385 19.08 5.46 -1.85
C LEU A 385 18.27 6.45 -2.70
N TRP A 386 17.85 7.59 -2.15
CA TRP A 386 16.96 8.53 -2.83
C TRP A 386 17.48 9.97 -2.73
N ARG A 387 18.53 10.30 -3.51
CA ARG A 387 18.96 11.69 -3.68
C ARG A 387 18.41 12.27 -4.99
N PRO A 388 17.73 13.43 -4.97
CA PRO A 388 17.48 14.18 -6.18
C PRO A 388 18.79 14.79 -6.70
N ARG A 389 19.06 14.67 -8.01
CA ARG A 389 20.13 15.47 -8.65
C ARG A 389 19.70 16.94 -8.65
N SER A 390 20.55 17.83 -8.14
CA SER A 390 20.40 19.27 -8.31
C SER A 390 20.61 19.64 -9.78
N THR A 391 19.59 20.24 -10.38
CA THR A 391 19.58 21.13 -11.57
C THR A 391 20.37 20.70 -12.82
N SER A 392 19.62 20.58 -13.92
CA SER A 392 20.03 20.47 -15.34
C SER A 392 20.79 19.21 -15.77
N GLN A 393 20.07 18.10 -15.95
CA GLN A 393 20.09 17.22 -17.13
C GLN A 393 19.39 15.89 -16.81
N VAL A 394 18.52 15.47 -17.72
CA VAL A 394 17.69 14.26 -17.63
C VAL A 394 18.56 13.04 -17.88
N GLY A 395 18.70 12.17 -16.89
CA GLY A 395 19.41 10.88 -17.04
C GLY A 395 19.81 10.26 -15.70
N TRP A 396 19.17 9.14 -15.34
CA TRP A 396 19.58 8.29 -14.23
C TRP A 396 20.59 7.25 -14.75
N GLY A 397 21.87 7.44 -14.43
CA GLY A 397 22.92 6.44 -14.63
C GLY A 397 23.52 6.05 -13.27
N LEU A 398 23.67 4.75 -13.03
CA LEU A 398 24.36 4.19 -11.87
C LEU A 398 25.86 4.10 -12.17
N GLU A 399 26.69 4.86 -11.44
CA GLU A 399 28.12 4.58 -11.34
C GLU A 399 28.42 3.77 -10.06
N GLY A 400 29.32 2.80 -10.18
CA GLY A 400 30.06 2.22 -9.05
C GLY A 400 29.93 0.71 -8.91
N GLY A 401 30.95 -0.02 -9.36
CA GLY A 401 31.14 -1.45 -9.05
C GLY A 401 31.37 -1.70 -7.55
N PRO A 402 31.33 -2.98 -7.11
CA PRO A 402 31.29 -3.32 -5.69
C PRO A 402 32.57 -2.92 -4.94
N PRO A 403 32.46 -2.37 -3.71
CA PRO A 403 33.62 -2.12 -2.86
C PRO A 403 34.16 -3.44 -2.30
N ARG A 404 35.50 -3.60 -2.30
CA ARG A 404 36.19 -4.73 -1.66
C ARG A 404 36.16 -4.57 -0.14
N CYS A 405 35.80 -5.65 0.57
CA CYS A 405 35.75 -5.71 2.03
C CYS A 405 37.16 -5.96 2.63
N PRO A 406 37.63 -5.20 3.63
CA PRO A 406 38.95 -5.36 4.23
C PRO A 406 38.87 -6.05 5.61
N THR A 407 38.68 -7.37 5.67
CA THR A 407 38.85 -8.13 6.92
C THR A 407 39.11 -9.60 6.64
N CYS A 408 40.36 -9.95 6.35
CA CYS A 408 40.94 -11.29 6.55
C CYS A 408 42.47 -11.13 6.56
N GLN A 409 43.03 -10.69 7.69
CA GLN A 409 44.44 -10.87 8.00
C GLN A 409 44.56 -11.74 9.26
N ASP A 410 45.47 -12.71 9.14
CA ASP A 410 46.15 -13.48 10.17
C ASP A 410 45.44 -14.64 10.88
N ALA A 411 45.71 -15.85 10.34
CA ALA A 411 46.17 -17.01 11.14
C ALA A 411 46.94 -18.01 10.26
N SER A 412 48.24 -17.76 10.16
CA SER A 412 49.41 -18.67 10.04
C SER A 412 49.28 -20.17 9.66
N THR A 413 50.18 -20.54 8.74
CA THR A 413 51.08 -21.73 8.69
C THR A 413 50.53 -23.10 8.24
N ALA A 414 50.90 -23.50 7.00
CA ALA A 414 51.85 -24.60 6.71
C ALA A 414 52.00 -24.79 5.17
N GLY A 415 53.23 -24.76 4.64
CA GLY A 415 53.55 -25.26 3.29
C GLY A 415 53.64 -26.80 3.26
N PRO A 416 54.17 -27.45 2.20
CA PRO A 416 54.86 -26.89 1.02
C PRO A 416 54.40 -27.46 -0.35
N GLY A 417 54.92 -26.86 -1.43
CA GLY A 417 55.42 -27.65 -2.57
C GLY A 417 54.73 -27.50 -3.93
N HIS A 418 55.50 -26.96 -4.89
CA HIS A 418 55.47 -27.20 -6.35
C HIS A 418 54.20 -26.77 -7.13
N SER A 419 54.24 -26.17 -8.32
CA SER A 419 55.29 -25.82 -9.27
C SER A 419 54.65 -24.95 -10.36
N ARG A 420 55.37 -23.89 -10.76
CA ARG A 420 55.53 -23.36 -12.14
C ARG A 420 54.68 -24.02 -13.22
N TRP A 421 53.96 -23.23 -14.03
CA TRP A 421 54.19 -23.09 -15.49
C TRP A 421 53.38 -21.90 -16.03
N THR A 422 54.10 -21.05 -16.76
CA THR A 422 53.67 -19.99 -17.66
C THR A 422 53.16 -20.57 -18.98
N ALA A 423 52.06 -20.05 -19.50
CA ALA A 423 51.85 -19.61 -20.88
C ALA A 423 50.51 -18.87 -20.97
#